data_AF-A0A380MWJ4-F1
#
_entry.id   AF-A0A380MWJ4-F1
#
_cell.length_a   1.000
_cell.length_b   1.000
_cell.length_c   1.000
_cell.angle_alpha   90.00
_cell.angle_beta   90.00
_cell.angle_gamma   90.00
#
_symmetry.space_group_name_H-M   'P 1'
#
loop_
_entity.id
_entity.type
_entity.pdbx_description
1 polymer ?
#
loop_
_entity_poly.entity_id
_entity_poly.type
_entity_poly.pdbx_seq_one_letter_code
_entity_poly.pdbx_strand_id
1 'polypeptide(L)' 'MFALRLYDGSINSDIFSHWVREALLPELPKNSVIVMDNAAFHKRSDIVKSAKKQNVIYRQNG' A
#
# COMPACT_ATOMS: atom_id res chain seq x y z
N MET A 1 -6.33 -8.45 -10.51
CA MET A 1 -5.26 -7.46 -10.74
C MET A 1 -4.07 -7.85 -9.88
N PHE A 2 -2.86 -7.85 -10.42
CA PHE A 2 -1.67 -8.31 -9.71
C PHE A 2 -0.60 -7.21 -9.72
N ALA A 3 -0.09 -6.85 -8.56
CA ALA A 3 1.03 -5.92 -8.40
C ALA A 3 2.25 -6.70 -7.87
N LEU A 4 3.10 -7.17 -8.78
CA LEU A 4 4.25 -8.02 -8.43
C LEU A 4 5.53 -7.21 -8.36
N ARG A 5 6.30 -7.36 -7.27
CA ARG A 5 7.71 -6.95 -7.21
C ARG A 5 8.49 -8.00 -6.42
N LEU A 6 9.75 -8.22 -6.82
CA LEU A 6 10.70 -9.05 -6.12
C LEU A 6 11.61 -8.16 -5.28
N TYR A 7 11.80 -8.55 -4.02
CA TYR A 7 12.71 -7.91 -3.09
C TYR A 7 13.64 -8.98 -2.52
N ASP A 8 14.89 -8.60 -2.30
CA ASP A 8 15.84 -9.45 -1.57
C ASP A 8 15.66 -9.21 -0.06
N GLY A 9 15.60 -10.29 0.72
CA GLY A 9 15.37 -10.25 2.16
C GLY A 9 13.90 -10.07 2.58
N SER A 10 13.72 -9.62 3.83
CA SER A 10 12.40 -9.48 4.46
C SER A 10 11.73 -8.15 4.11
N ILE A 11 10.39 -8.15 4.07
CA ILE A 11 9.61 -6.94 3.86
C ILE A 11 9.57 -6.14 5.17
N ASN A 12 10.10 -4.93 5.12
CA ASN A 12 9.94 -3.94 6.18
C ASN A 12 8.99 -2.81 5.74
N SER A 13 8.79 -1.82 6.61
CA SER A 13 7.86 -0.73 6.36
C SER A 13 8.25 0.14 5.15
N ASP A 14 9.54 0.28 4.84
CA ASP A 14 10.02 1.07 3.70
C ASP A 14 9.80 0.34 2.38
N ILE A 15 10.17 -0.94 2.33
CA ILE A 15 9.95 -1.81 1.18
C ILE A 15 8.45 -1.92 0.86
N PHE A 16 7.62 -2.08 1.89
CA PHE A 16 6.17 -2.11 1.71
C PHE A 16 5.63 -0.77 1.19
N SER A 17 6.05 0.37 1.77
CA SER A 17 5.62 1.70 1.30
C SER A 17 6.01 1.96 -0.16
N HIS A 18 7.22 1.55 -0.55
CA HIS A 18 7.68 1.60 -1.93
C HIS A 18 6.82 0.72 -2.85
N TRP A 19 6.56 -0.53 -2.47
CA TRP A 19 5.69 -1.42 -3.26
C TRP A 19 4.28 -0.85 -3.45
N VAL A 20 3.68 -0.29 -2.39
CA VAL A 20 2.33 0.28 -2.49
C VAL A 20 2.31 1.42 -3.50
N ARG A 21 3.30 2.32 -3.47
CA ARG A 21 3.36 3.48 -4.37
C ARG A 21 3.67 3.11 -5.80
N GLU A 22 4.65 2.23 -5.99
CA GLU A 22 5.28 2.01 -7.29
C GLU A 22 4.74 0.78 -8.02
N ALA A 23 3.95 -0.07 -7.38
CA ALA A 23 3.33 -1.23 -8.02
C ALA A 23 1.83 -1.35 -7.76
N LEU A 24 1.37 -1.14 -6.52
CA LEU A 24 -0.05 -1.36 -6.23
C LEU A 24 -0.94 -0.22 -6.71
N LEU A 25 -0.65 1.01 -6.28
CA LEU A 25 -1.51 2.17 -6.52
C LEU A 25 -1.74 2.48 -8.01
N PRO A 26 -0.72 2.47 -8.90
CA PRO A 26 -0.91 2.81 -10.31
C PRO A 26 -1.90 1.89 -11.05
N GLU A 27 -2.03 0.66 -10.58
CA GLU A 27 -2.90 -0.34 -11.18
C GLU A 27 -4.36 -0.19 -10.69
N LEU A 28 -4.59 0.45 -9.53
CA LEU A 28 -5.91 0.50 -8.91
C LEU A 28 -6.83 1.53 -9.58
N PRO A 29 -8.08 1.16 -9.90
CA PRO A 29 -9.10 2.12 -10.29
C PRO A 29 -9.36 3.16 -9.17
N LYS A 30 -9.79 4.36 -9.57
CA LYS A 30 -10.28 5.37 -8.61
C LYS A 30 -11.43 4.80 -7.78
N ASN A 31 -11.56 5.26 -6.54
CA ASN A 31 -12.53 4.79 -5.54
C ASN A 31 -12.32 3.34 -5.07
N SER A 32 -11.18 2.71 -5.38
CA SER A 32 -10.83 1.40 -4.82
C SER A 32 -10.64 1.46 -3.30
N VAL A 33 -10.81 0.31 -2.64
CA VAL A 33 -10.52 0.14 -1.22
C VAL A 33 -9.38 -0.86 -1.05
N ILE A 34 -8.33 -0.44 -0.35
CA ILE A 34 -7.23 -1.30 0.08
C ILE A 34 -7.52 -1.76 1.51
N VAL A 35 -7.54 -3.08 1.70
CA VAL A 35 -7.69 -3.75 3.00
C VAL A 35 -6.43 -4.58 3.23
N MET A 36 -5.78 -4.39 4.38
CA MET A 36 -4.56 -5.09 4.79
C MET A 36 -4.78 -5.81 6.12
N ASP A 37 -3.96 -6.83 6.40
CA ASP A 37 -3.89 -7.42 7.72
C ASP A 37 -3.28 -6.43 8.75
N ASN A 38 -3.33 -6.78 10.03
CA ASN A 38 -2.95 -5.89 11.13
C ASN A 38 -1.43 -5.86 11.41
N ALA A 39 -0.58 -6.01 10.40
CA ALA A 39 0.86 -5.90 10.58
C ALA A 39 1.27 -4.44 10.89
N ALA A 40 2.13 -4.24 11.89
CA ALA A 40 2.50 -2.90 12.35
C ALA A 40 3.08 -2.01 11.23
N PHE A 41 3.82 -2.59 10.29
CA PHE A 41 4.44 -1.88 9.18
C PHE A 41 3.44 -1.44 8.09
N HIS A 42 2.19 -1.93 8.10
CA HIS A 42 1.11 -1.45 7.23
C HIS A 42 0.48 -0.13 7.73
N LYS A 43 0.77 0.30 8.96
CA LYS A 43 0.17 1.48 9.61
C LYS A 43 0.94 2.79 9.38
N ARG A 44 1.54 2.98 8.20
CA ARG A 44 2.27 4.21 7.90
C ARG A 44 1.39 5.31 7.32
N SER A 45 1.54 6.53 7.83
CA SER A 45 0.75 7.69 7.41
C SER A 45 1.03 8.14 5.97
N ASP A 46 2.24 7.88 5.47
CA ASP A 46 2.69 8.27 4.14
C ASP A 46 2.06 7.40 3.03
N ILE A 47 1.71 6.14 3.33
CA ILE A 47 0.94 5.26 2.46
C ILE A 47 -0.51 5.76 2.31
N VAL A 48 -1.14 6.11 3.44
CA VAL A 48 -2.50 6.67 3.46
C VAL A 48 -2.59 7.96 2.65
N LYS A 49 -1.58 8.83 2.76
CA LYS A 49 -1.50 10.07 1.97
C LYS A 49 -1.39 9.77 0.47
N SER A 50 -0.55 8.82 0.07
CA SER A 50 -0.42 8.41 -1.34
C SER A 50 -1.72 7.84 -1.91
N ALA A 51 -2.40 6.96 -1.17
CA ALA A 51 -3.68 6.39 -1.59
C ALA A 51 -4.76 7.47 -1.76
N LYS A 52 -4.90 8.38 -0.77
CA LYS A 52 -5.85 9.51 -0.83
C LYS A 52 -5.61 10.42 -2.03
N LYS A 53 -4.34 10.69 -2.38
CA LYS A 53 -4.00 11.49 -3.58
C LYS A 53 -4.52 10.86 -4.88
N GLN A 54 -4.63 9.53 -4.92
CA GLN A 54 -5.19 8.79 -6.07
C GLN A 54 -6.69 8.49 -5.92
N ASN A 55 -7.35 9.07 -4.92
CA ASN A 55 -8.75 8.78 -4.59
C ASN A 55 -8.99 7.29 -4.31
N VAL A 56 -8.05 6.65 -3.59
CA VAL A 56 -8.12 5.27 -3.10
C VAL A 56 -8.22 5.30 -1.57
N ILE A 57 -9.13 4.52 -1.01
CA ILE A 57 -9.34 4.41 0.44
C ILE A 57 -8.40 3.34 0.99
N TYR A 58 -7.46 3.71 1.85
CA TYR A 58 -6.62 2.76 2.57
C TYR A 58 -7.19 2.54 3.98
N ARG A 59 -7.73 1.35 4.26
CA ARG A 59 -8.26 1.01 5.58
C ARG A 59 -7.15 0.44 6.47
N GLN A 60 -6.98 1.07 7.62
CA GLN A 60 -6.13 0.58 8.69
C GLN A 60 -7.03 -0.07 9.75
N ASN A 61 -6.71 -1.30 10.13
CA ASN A 61 -7.33 -1.89 11.31
C ASN A 61 -6.70 -1.25 12.55
N GLY A 62 -7.54 -0.83 13.50
CA GLY A 62 -7.14 -0.35 14.82
C GLY A 62 -6.33 -1.42 15.54
#